data_AF-A0A2V7BIN1-F1
#
_entry.id   AF-A0A2V7BIN1-F1
#
_cell.length_a   1.000
_cell.length_b   1.000
_cell.length_c   1.000
_cell.angle_alpha   90.00
_cell.angle_beta   90.00
_cell.angle_gamma   90.00
#
_symmetry.space_group_name_H-M   'P 1'
#
loop_
_entity.id
_entity.type
_entity.pdbx_description
1 polymer ?
#
loop_
_entity_poly.entity_id
_entity_poly.type
_entity_poly.pdbx_seq_one_letter_code
_entity_poly.pdbx_strand_id
1 'polypeptide(L)'
;MARLTPITTKSQVAAKDQAIVDAIVKSRGALQGPFTMFLHCPELAERVAHLGAFVRFEGSLDMRVRVLAAMAVARELDAVYVWGAQTGAARKLGVPSSGSTAPTSRR
;
A
#
# COMPACT_ATOMS: atom_id res chain seq x y z
N MET A 1 -8.43 2.89 22.75
CA MET A 1 -7.15 2.69 22.04
C MET A 1 -6.62 4.02 21.58
N ALA A 2 -5.40 4.40 21.95
CA ALA A 2 -4.77 5.60 21.43
C ALA A 2 -4.50 5.41 19.92
N ARG A 3 -4.97 6.35 19.10
CA ARG A 3 -4.66 6.39 17.67
C ARG A 3 -3.53 7.39 17.46
N LEU A 4 -2.45 6.96 16.80
CA LEU A 4 -1.40 7.88 16.38
C LEU A 4 -1.96 8.88 15.36
N THR A 5 -1.54 10.13 15.45
CA THR A 5 -1.89 11.16 14.47
C THR A 5 -1.21 10.84 13.14
N PRO A 6 -1.94 10.81 12.01
CA PRO A 6 -1.34 10.61 10.70
C PRO A 6 -0.36 11.71 10.30
N ILE A 7 0.80 11.29 9.81
CA ILE A 7 1.75 12.14 9.10
C ILE A 7 1.35 12.14 7.63
N THR A 8 0.80 13.26 7.17
CA THR A 8 0.24 13.43 5.81
C THR A 8 0.99 14.45 4.98
N THR A 9 1.91 15.21 5.58
CA THR A 9 2.72 16.20 4.87
C THR A 9 4.20 16.09 5.20
N LYS A 10 5.03 16.52 4.25
CA LYS A 10 6.50 16.55 4.37
C LYS A 10 7.00 17.42 5.54
N SER A 11 6.28 18.48 5.89
CA SER A 11 6.64 19.38 6.99
C SER A 11 6.44 18.77 8.38
N GLN A 12 5.74 17.63 8.49
CA GLN A 12 5.51 16.93 9.75
C GLN A 12 6.65 15.96 10.13
N VAL A 13 7.65 15.77 9.26
CA VAL A 13 8.86 14.99 9.57
C VAL A 13 10.08 15.90 9.68
N ALA A 14 11.15 15.42 10.33
CA ALA A 14 12.41 16.15 10.40
C ALA A 14 12.99 16.38 9.00
N ALA A 15 13.71 17.49 8.81
CA ALA A 15 14.26 17.88 7.51
C ALA A 15 15.12 16.78 6.84
N LYS A 16 15.86 16.00 7.64
CA LYS A 16 16.67 14.86 7.15
C LYS A 16 15.84 13.73 6.55
N ASP A 17 14.59 13.55 6.99
CA ASP A 17 13.71 12.44 6.61
C ASP A 17 12.74 12.85 5.49
N GLN A 18 12.76 14.12 5.09
CA GLN A 18 11.89 14.65 4.04
C GLN A 18 12.09 13.99 2.68
N ALA A 19 13.31 13.54 2.37
CA ALA A 19 13.60 12.80 1.14
C ALA A 19 12.88 11.43 1.10
N ILE A 20 12.66 10.80 2.27
CA ILE A 20 11.91 9.54 2.38
C ILE A 20 10.45 9.76 1.99
N VAL A 21 9.86 10.88 2.43
CA VAL A 21 8.50 11.27 2.04
C VAL A 21 8.39 11.44 0.52
N ASP A 22 9.35 12.13 -0.10
CA ASP A 22 9.38 12.32 -1.56
C ASP A 22 9.48 10.98 -2.31
N ALA A 23 10.31 10.05 -1.83
CA ALA A 23 10.47 8.72 -2.42
C ALA A 23 9.18 7.87 -2.32
N ILE A 24 8.48 7.94 -1.18
CA ILE A 24 7.17 7.29 -0.99
C ILE A 24 6.15 7.85 -1.99
N VAL A 25 6.07 9.18 -2.10
CA VAL A 25 5.14 9.84 -3.05
C VAL A 25 5.50 9.48 -4.49
N LYS A 26 6.78 9.48 -4.86
CA LYS A 26 7.24 9.11 -6.21
C LYS A 26 6.82 7.70 -6.60
N SER A 27 6.91 6.73 -5.68
CA SER A 27 6.57 5.33 -5.97
C SER A 27 5.07 5.03 -5.91
N ARG A 28 4.27 5.81 -5.16
CA ARG A 28 2.86 5.48 -4.85
C ARG A 28 1.85 6.56 -5.24
N GLY A 29 2.33 7.68 -5.77
CA GLY A 29 1.54 8.84 -6.20
C GLY A 29 1.11 9.79 -5.06
N ALA A 30 0.99 9.29 -3.83
CA ALA A 30 0.59 10.11 -2.68
C ALA A 30 1.07 9.51 -1.34
N LEU A 31 1.21 10.36 -0.33
CA LEU A 31 1.43 9.95 1.05
C LEU A 31 0.08 9.60 1.70
N GLN A 32 -0.25 8.31 1.74
CA GLN A 32 -1.55 7.83 2.21
C GLN A 32 -1.48 6.42 2.82
N GLY A 33 -2.55 6.02 3.49
CA GLY A 33 -2.69 4.70 4.09
C GLY A 33 -1.60 4.41 5.14
N PRO A 34 -1.02 3.20 5.17
CA PRO A 34 -0.13 2.79 6.25
C PRO A 34 1.16 3.61 6.32
N PHE A 35 1.60 4.25 5.22
CA PHE A 35 2.79 5.10 5.23
C PHE A 35 2.65 6.33 6.13
N THR A 36 1.41 6.83 6.32
CA THR A 36 1.15 7.93 7.26
C THR A 36 1.41 7.54 8.72
N MET A 37 1.39 6.23 9.02
CA MET A 37 1.74 5.68 10.32
C MET A 37 3.20 5.25 10.37
N PHE A 38 3.72 4.63 9.30
CA PHE A 38 5.13 4.20 9.27
C PHE A 38 6.10 5.36 9.37
N LEU A 39 5.73 6.57 8.93
CA LEU A 39 6.59 7.75 9.06
C LEU A 39 6.87 8.19 10.51
N HIS A 40 6.18 7.63 11.51
CA HIS A 40 6.63 7.74 12.91
C HIS A 40 7.96 7.02 13.16
N CYS A 41 8.38 6.14 12.24
CA CYS A 41 9.71 5.56 12.12
C CYS A 41 10.18 5.67 10.65
N PRO A 42 10.78 6.80 10.23
CA PRO A 42 11.09 7.06 8.81
C PRO A 42 11.94 5.98 8.14
N GLU A 43 12.93 5.45 8.85
CA GLU A 43 13.79 4.36 8.36
C GLU A 43 13.01 3.08 8.03
N LEU A 44 11.99 2.75 8.84
CA LEU A 44 11.08 1.64 8.54
C LEU A 44 10.23 1.96 7.30
N ALA A 45 9.70 3.18 7.21
CA ALA A 45 8.87 3.60 6.09
C ALA A 45 9.63 3.49 4.76
N GLU A 46 10.90 3.91 4.73
CA GLU A 46 11.76 3.82 3.55
C GLU A 46 11.98 2.36 3.12
N ARG A 47 12.37 1.49 4.05
CA ARG A 47 12.60 0.06 3.76
C ARG A 47 11.35 -0.63 3.22
N VAL A 48 10.20 -0.37 3.83
CA VAL A 48 8.92 -0.93 3.38
C VAL A 48 8.49 -0.33 2.03
N ALA A 49 8.77 0.94 1.79
CA ALA A 49 8.50 1.57 0.50
C ALA A 49 9.28 0.89 -0.61
N HIS A 50 10.59 0.70 -0.42
CA HIS A 50 11.50 0.06 -1.36
C HIS A 50 11.09 -1.39 -1.66
N LEU A 51 10.90 -2.21 -0.62
CA LEU A 51 10.43 -3.59 -0.78
C LEU A 51 9.10 -3.64 -1.55
N GLY A 52 8.16 -2.76 -1.18
CA GLY A 52 6.86 -2.71 -1.84
C GLY A 52 6.93 -2.23 -3.28
N ALA A 53 7.86 -1.34 -3.64
CA ALA A 53 8.08 -0.92 -5.02
C ALA A 53 8.61 -2.08 -5.86
N PHE A 54 9.61 -2.80 -5.35
CA PHE A 54 10.19 -3.97 -6.01
C PHE A 54 9.12 -5.05 -6.29
N VAL A 55 8.39 -5.46 -5.26
CA VAL A 55 7.36 -6.52 -5.37
C VAL A 55 6.22 -6.12 -6.31
N ARG A 56 5.85 -4.83 -6.35
CA ARG A 56 4.68 -4.38 -7.12
C ARG A 56 5.01 -3.98 -8.54
N PHE A 57 6.17 -3.37 -8.79
CA PHE A 57 6.47 -2.69 -10.05
C PHE A 57 7.70 -3.25 -10.77
N GLU A 58 8.74 -3.66 -10.06
CA GLU A 58 10.05 -3.94 -10.67
C GLU A 58 10.33 -5.44 -10.93
N GLY A 59 9.50 -6.34 -10.41
CA GLY A 59 9.69 -7.79 -10.63
C GLY A 59 9.52 -8.24 -12.11
N SER A 60 9.59 -9.55 -12.34
CA SER A 60 9.38 -10.16 -13.68
C SER A 60 7.94 -10.63 -13.96
N LEU A 61 7.11 -10.78 -12.92
CA LEU A 61 5.73 -11.27 -13.08
C LEU A 61 4.86 -10.25 -13.82
N ASP A 62 3.93 -10.72 -14.64
CA ASP A 62 2.94 -9.82 -15.28
C ASP A 62 2.10 -9.07 -14.22
N MET A 63 1.72 -7.82 -14.53
CA MET A 63 0.98 -6.97 -13.60
C MET A 63 -0.36 -7.57 -13.20
N ARG A 64 -1.05 -8.28 -14.10
CA ARG A 64 -2.30 -8.98 -13.82
C ARG A 64 -2.11 -10.05 -12.73
N VAL A 65 -0.99 -10.78 -12.78
CA VAL A 65 -0.64 -11.81 -11.77
C VAL A 65 -0.38 -11.16 -10.42
N ARG A 66 0.37 -10.05 -10.38
CA ARG A 66 0.66 -9.32 -9.13
C ARG A 66 -0.61 -8.78 -8.47
N VAL A 67 -1.52 -8.23 -9.26
CA VAL A 67 -2.80 -7.70 -8.76
C VAL A 67 -3.69 -8.83 -8.27
N LEU A 68 -3.76 -9.96 -8.99
CA LEU A 68 -4.50 -11.14 -8.54
C LEU A 68 -3.94 -11.67 -7.20
N ALA A 69 -2.63 -11.82 -7.08
CA ALA A 69 -1.98 -12.26 -5.85
C ALA A 69 -2.28 -11.31 -4.67
N ALA A 70 -2.20 -10.00 -4.90
CA ALA A 70 -2.51 -9.02 -3.85
C ALA A 70 -3.99 -9.06 -3.42
N MET A 71 -4.92 -9.26 -4.37
CA MET A 71 -6.35 -9.41 -4.06
C MET A 71 -6.63 -10.70 -3.28
N ALA A 72 -5.99 -11.81 -3.64
CA ALA A 72 -6.11 -13.09 -2.94
C ALA A 72 -5.61 -12.97 -1.48
N VAL A 73 -4.42 -12.41 -1.27
CA VAL A 73 -3.88 -12.18 0.08
C VAL A 73 -4.75 -11.20 0.87
N ALA A 74 -5.24 -10.13 0.23
CA ALA A 74 -6.13 -9.19 0.89
C ALA A 74 -7.45 -9.84 1.32
N ARG A 75 -7.94 -10.83 0.57
CA ARG A 75 -9.14 -11.59 0.93
C ARG A 75 -8.90 -12.57 2.07
N GLU A 76 -7.76 -13.23 2.06
CA GLU A 76 -7.39 -14.23 3.07
C GLU A 76 -7.12 -13.58 4.44
N LEU A 77 -6.49 -12.40 4.45
CA LEU A 77 -6.15 -11.67 5.66
C LEU A 77 -7.20 -10.63 6.08
N ASP A 78 -8.36 -10.61 5.43
CA ASP A 78 -9.40 -9.59 5.59
C ASP A 78 -8.86 -8.14 5.53
N ALA A 79 -7.84 -7.89 4.69
CA ALA A 79 -7.14 -6.63 4.59
C ALA A 79 -7.90 -5.61 3.73
N VAL A 80 -8.95 -5.01 4.31
CA VAL A 80 -9.88 -4.08 3.64
C VAL A 80 -9.18 -2.93 2.91
N TYR A 81 -8.12 -2.35 3.52
CA TYR A 81 -7.35 -1.28 2.87
C TYR A 81 -6.69 -1.75 1.56
N VAL A 82 -6.00 -2.89 1.61
CA VAL A 82 -5.30 -3.44 0.44
C VAL A 82 -6.30 -3.84 -0.63
N TRP A 83 -7.40 -4.46 -0.24
CA TRP A 83 -8.50 -4.79 -1.14
C TRP A 83 -9.00 -3.55 -1.89
N GLY A 84 -9.37 -2.50 -1.16
CA GLY A 84 -9.84 -1.24 -1.75
C GLY A 84 -8.83 -0.65 -2.73
N ALA A 85 -7.55 -0.59 -2.34
CA ALA A 85 -6.47 -0.07 -3.17
C ALA A 85 -6.24 -0.87 -4.47
N GLN A 86 -6.58 -2.16 -4.50
CA GLN A 86 -6.33 -3.04 -5.64
C GLN A 86 -7.53 -3.20 -6.58
N THR A 87 -8.76 -3.00 -6.10
CA THR A 87 -10.00 -3.22 -6.89
C THR A 87 -10.03 -2.44 -8.21
N GLY A 88 -9.55 -1.19 -8.20
CA GLY A 88 -9.46 -0.37 -9.40
C GLY A 88 -8.47 -0.92 -10.44
N ALA A 89 -7.31 -1.40 -9.99
CA ALA A 89 -6.31 -2.03 -10.86
C ALA A 89 -6.82 -3.38 -11.40
N ALA A 90 -7.46 -4.18 -10.55
CA ALA A 90 -8.05 -5.46 -10.93
C ALA A 90 -9.07 -5.30 -12.06
N ARG A 91 -9.96 -4.30 -11.96
CA ARG A 91 -10.95 -3.99 -13.00
C ARG A 91 -10.29 -3.59 -14.33
N LYS A 92 -9.29 -2.70 -14.29
CA LYS A 92 -8.58 -2.23 -15.49
C LYS A 92 -7.85 -3.35 -16.22
N LEU A 93 -7.34 -4.33 -15.49
CA LEU A 93 -6.59 -5.48 -16.03
C LEU A 93 -7.48 -6.70 -16.34
N GLY A 94 -8.81 -6.55 -16.22
CA GLY A 94 -9.77 -7.64 -16.45
C GLY A 94 -9.60 -8.82 -15.50
N VAL A 95 -9.05 -8.62 -14.30
CA VAL A 95 -8.92 -9.66 -13.28
C VAL A 95 -10.34 -10.02 -12.81
N PRO A 96 -10.78 -11.29 -12.95
CA PRO A 96 -12.14 -11.67 -12.61
C PRO A 96 -12.49 -11.35 -11.15
N SER A 97 -13.63 -10.70 -10.94
CA SER A 97 -14.22 -10.47 -9.62
C SER A 97 -15.10 -11.63 -9.14
N SER A 98 -15.30 -12.65 -9.97
CA SER A 98 -16.40 -13.62 -9.88
C SER A 98 -16.32 -14.63 -8.72
N GLY A 99 -15.25 -14.62 -7.92
CA GLY A 99 -15.16 -15.40 -6.68
C GLY A 99 -14.85 -14.57 -5.43
N SER A 100 -14.81 -13.23 -5.57
CA SER A 100 -14.09 -12.37 -4.64
C SER A 100 -15.05 -11.32 -4.08
N THR A 101 -15.97 -11.77 -3.22
CA THR A 101 -16.70 -10.85 -2.33
C THR A 101 -15.69 -10.09 -1.48
N ALA A 102 -15.95 -8.79 -1.25
CA ALA A 102 -15.11 -7.98 -0.37
C ALA A 102 -14.89 -8.71 0.96
N PRO A 103 -13.67 -8.64 1.54
CA PRO A 103 -13.42 -9.26 2.84
C PRO A 103 -14.46 -8.74 3.85
N THR A 104 -15.28 -9.65 4.35
CA THR A 104 -16.22 -9.39 5.44
C THR A 104 -15.41 -9.40 6.71
N SER A 105 -15.39 -8.28 7.44
CA SER A 105 -14.72 -8.21 8.73
C SER A 105 -15.23 -9.35 9.62
N ARG A 106 -14.40 -10.37 9.86
CA ARG A 106 -14.68 -11.33 10.93
C ARG A 106 -14.61 -10.56 12.25
N ARG A 107 -15.72 -10.53 12.98
CA ARG A 107 -15.78 -9.99 14.34
C ARG A 107 -14.95 -10.86 15.28
#